data_AF-S2KAM1-F1
#
_entry.id   AF-S2KAM1-F1
#
_cell.length_a   1.000
_cell.length_b   1.000
_cell.length_c   1.000
_cell.angle_alpha   90.00
_cell.angle_beta   90.00
_cell.angle_gamma   90.00
#
_symmetry.space_group_name_H-M   'P 1'
#
loop_
_entity.id
_entity.type
_entity.pdbx_description
1 polymer ?
#
loop_
_entity_poly.entity_id
_entity_poly.type
_entity_poly.pdbx_seq_one_letter_code
_entity_poly.pdbx_strand_id
1 'polypeptide(L)'
;MLNHQFHCANYLAESCGLVMEEEDPLDERVVRLPKQEAQDIPPEMRQALEDYATAMAYCREESFSILDDLDAFVVRPADRFHMITKTIDKTITKREHKLIDFDRHRIAYMKYSAIAEPSPSEEKNMFKLQTQFDNAAADYDYFNNMLKDELVRFLDLSQEFIEPVDFMADYMK
;
A
#
# COMPACT_ATOMS: atom_id res chain seq x y z
N MET A 1 16.68 -6.98 10.01
CA MET A 1 17.13 -8.14 10.81
C MET A 1 16.15 -8.32 11.94
N LEU A 2 15.34 -9.38 11.94
CA LEU A 2 14.36 -9.63 13.01
C LEU A 2 15.12 -10.04 14.27
N ASN A 3 14.93 -9.32 15.39
CA ASN A 3 15.61 -9.52 16.68
C ASN A 3 15.69 -10.99 17.13
N HIS A 4 14.71 -11.82 16.76
CA HIS A 4 14.70 -13.24 17.06
C HIS A 4 15.89 -14.02 16.45
N GLN A 5 16.35 -13.66 15.24
CA GLN A 5 17.49 -14.34 14.60
C GLN A 5 18.81 -14.04 15.31
N PHE A 6 18.98 -12.80 15.80
CA PHE A 6 20.12 -12.41 16.64
C PHE A 6 20.11 -13.21 17.95
N HIS A 7 18.95 -13.35 18.59
CA HIS A 7 18.83 -14.10 19.85
C HIS A 7 19.06 -15.62 19.69
N CYS A 8 18.57 -16.24 18.62
CA CYS A 8 18.81 -17.68 18.39
C CYS A 8 20.27 -17.97 18.02
N ALA A 9 20.88 -17.14 17.17
CA ALA A 9 22.29 -17.27 16.85
C ALA A 9 23.16 -17.07 18.10
N ASN A 10 22.85 -16.06 18.92
CA ASN A 10 23.57 -15.79 20.16
C ASN A 10 23.37 -16.91 21.20
N TYR A 11 22.17 -17.46 21.34
CA TYR A 11 21.92 -18.56 22.29
C TYR A 11 22.69 -19.84 21.92
N LEU A 12 22.76 -20.17 20.62
CA LEU A 12 23.53 -21.32 20.15
C LEU A 12 25.03 -21.08 20.28
N ALA A 13 25.50 -19.88 19.94
CA ALA A 13 26.87 -19.43 20.10
C ALA A 13 27.32 -19.48 21.59
N GLU A 14 26.45 -19.04 22.50
CA GLU A 14 26.62 -19.09 23.96
C GLU A 14 26.64 -20.53 24.50
N SER A 15 25.77 -21.41 24.00
CA SER A 15 25.73 -22.83 24.39
C SER A 15 26.93 -23.66 23.88
N CYS A 16 27.60 -23.19 22.83
CA CYS A 16 28.75 -23.85 22.20
C CYS A 16 30.11 -23.18 22.52
N GLY A 17 30.13 -22.13 23.36
CA GLY A 17 31.34 -21.43 23.77
C GLY A 17 31.99 -20.55 22.69
N LEU A 18 31.27 -20.25 21.60
CA LEU A 18 31.72 -19.41 20.50
C LEU A 18 31.08 -18.03 20.65
N VAL A 19 31.80 -17.02 21.14
CA VAL A 19 31.26 -15.66 21.19
C VAL A 19 31.48 -14.98 19.83
N MET A 20 30.41 -14.52 19.19
CA MET A 20 30.44 -13.50 18.13
C MET A 20 30.31 -12.14 18.82
N GLU A 21 31.32 -11.29 18.73
CA GLU A 21 31.35 -9.99 19.41
C GLU A 21 30.31 -9.00 18.86
N GLU A 22 29.56 -8.35 19.75
CA GLU A 22 29.38 -6.90 19.74
C GLU A 22 29.51 -6.42 21.20
N GLU A 23 30.63 -5.74 21.51
CA GLU A 23 30.98 -5.27 22.85
C GLU A 23 30.15 -4.03 23.24
N ASP A 24 29.40 -4.09 24.34
CA ASP A 24 28.98 -2.89 25.10
C ASP A 24 29.78 -2.85 26.43
N PRO A 25 30.69 -1.89 26.64
CA PRO A 25 31.67 -1.91 27.74
C PRO A 25 31.10 -1.76 29.16
N LEU A 26 29.78 -1.59 29.34
CA LEU A 26 29.19 -1.14 30.62
C LEU A 26 28.25 -2.15 31.32
N ASP A 27 28.03 -3.35 30.79
CA ASP A 27 27.16 -4.32 31.48
C ASP A 27 27.94 -5.22 32.45
N GLU A 28 27.85 -4.90 33.75
CA GLU A 28 28.47 -5.62 34.85
C GLU A 28 27.83 -7.01 35.14
N ARG A 29 26.83 -7.42 34.34
CA ARG A 29 26.13 -8.72 34.46
C ARG A 29 26.70 -9.84 33.57
N VAL A 30 27.76 -9.56 32.81
CA VAL A 30 28.37 -10.54 31.92
C VAL A 30 29.16 -11.58 32.72
N VAL A 31 28.60 -12.78 32.83
CA VAL A 31 29.32 -13.97 33.31
C VAL A 31 30.51 -14.22 32.37
N ARG A 32 31.73 -14.02 32.86
CA ARG A 32 32.95 -14.36 32.09
C ARG A 32 33.05 -15.88 31.97
N LEU A 33 32.55 -16.42 30.87
CA LEU A 33 32.80 -17.81 30.50
C LEU A 33 34.20 -17.95 29.88
N PRO A 34 34.88 -19.09 30.10
CA PRO A 34 36.23 -19.30 29.59
C PRO A 34 36.23 -19.27 28.05
N LYS A 35 37.18 -18.54 27.46
CA LYS A 35 37.47 -18.53 26.02
C LYS A 35 38.01 -19.92 25.63
N GLN A 36 37.14 -20.83 25.21
CA GLN A 36 37.60 -22.03 24.50
C GLN A 36 37.93 -21.61 23.07
N GLU A 37 39.22 -21.60 22.74
CA GLU A 37 39.67 -21.39 21.37
C GLU A 37 39.07 -22.49 20.49
N ALA A 38 38.60 -22.14 19.27
CA ALA A 38 37.86 -23.02 18.36
C ALA A 38 38.55 -24.38 17.99
N GLN A 39 39.79 -24.57 18.44
CA GLN A 39 40.60 -25.77 18.27
C GLN A 39 40.22 -26.92 19.22
N ASP A 40 39.56 -26.65 20.35
CA ASP A 40 39.21 -27.68 21.36
C ASP A 40 37.84 -28.36 21.16
N ILE A 41 37.08 -27.96 20.12
CA ILE A 41 35.76 -28.52 19.85
C ILE A 41 35.91 -29.88 19.15
N PRO A 42 35.32 -30.98 19.67
CA PRO A 42 35.33 -32.28 19.01
C PRO A 42 34.86 -32.17 17.55
N PRO A 43 35.51 -32.85 16.59
CA PRO A 43 35.22 -32.71 15.17
C PRO A 43 33.78 -33.06 14.81
N GLU A 44 33.19 -34.03 15.52
CA GLU A 44 31.77 -34.39 15.36
C GLU A 44 30.82 -33.26 15.74
N MET A 45 31.11 -32.51 16.82
CA MET A 45 30.29 -31.36 17.22
C MET A 45 30.44 -30.19 16.25
N ARG A 46 31.65 -29.98 15.69
CA ARG A 46 31.87 -28.96 14.66
C ARG A 46 31.08 -29.28 13.39
N GLN A 47 31.13 -30.52 12.93
CA GLN A 47 30.37 -30.96 11.76
C GLN A 47 28.86 -30.81 11.99
N ALA A 48 28.35 -31.23 13.15
CA ALA A 48 26.93 -31.08 13.48
C ALA A 48 26.46 -29.62 13.49
N LEU A 49 27.34 -28.69 13.93
CA LEU A 49 27.06 -27.26 13.90
C LEU A 49 27.04 -26.70 12.46
N GLU A 50 28.00 -27.12 11.63
CA GLU A 50 28.05 -26.74 10.20
C GLU A 50 26.84 -27.27 9.43
N ASP A 51 26.42 -28.51 9.70
CA ASP A 51 25.24 -29.13 9.11
C ASP A 51 23.96 -28.40 9.53
N TYR A 52 23.84 -28.06 10.82
CA TYR A 52 22.72 -27.26 11.34
C TYR A 52 22.68 -25.86 10.73
N ALA A 53 23.82 -25.18 10.66
CA ALA A 53 23.93 -23.85 10.05
C ALA A 53 23.52 -23.88 8.57
N THR A 54 23.94 -24.91 7.83
CA THR A 54 23.58 -25.12 6.42
C THR A 54 22.08 -25.37 6.27
N ALA A 55 21.49 -26.24 7.10
CA ALA A 55 20.04 -26.50 7.08
C ALA A 55 19.23 -25.23 7.40
N MET A 56 19.67 -24.44 8.38
CA MET A 56 19.03 -23.17 8.73
C MET A 56 19.17 -22.11 7.63
N ALA A 57 20.30 -22.07 6.93
CA ALA A 57 20.49 -21.19 5.77
C ALA A 57 19.54 -21.56 4.64
N TYR A 58 19.41 -22.85 4.33
CA TYR A 58 18.47 -23.35 3.33
C TYR A 58 17.01 -22.97 3.67
N CYS A 59 16.55 -23.25 4.90
CA CYS A 59 15.20 -22.89 5.34
C CYS A 59 14.94 -21.38 5.27
N ARG A 60 15.97 -20.56 5.53
CA ARG A 60 15.89 -19.10 5.43
C ARG A 60 15.74 -18.65 3.98
N GLU A 61 16.54 -19.19 3.07
CA GLU A 61 16.47 -18.86 1.65
C GLU A 61 15.10 -19.20 1.07
N GLU A 62 14.57 -20.38 1.40
CA GLU A 62 13.22 -20.80 0.99
C GLU A 62 12.14 -19.89 1.58
N SER A 63 12.26 -19.54 2.87
CA SER A 63 11.34 -18.59 3.51
C SER A 63 11.37 -17.20 2.87
N PHE A 64 12.54 -16.69 2.51
CA PHE A 64 12.65 -15.39 1.84
C PHE A 64 12.07 -15.42 0.44
N SER A 65 12.25 -16.50 -0.32
CA SER A 65 11.61 -16.66 -1.63
C SER A 65 10.08 -16.56 -1.52
N ILE A 66 9.47 -17.23 -0.55
CA ILE A 66 8.01 -17.18 -0.33
C ILE A 66 7.56 -15.76 0.07
N LEU A 67 8.34 -15.06 0.89
CA LEU A 67 8.04 -13.68 1.27
C LEU A 67 8.15 -12.71 0.10
N ASP A 68 9.13 -12.92 -0.79
CA ASP A 68 9.28 -12.12 -2.01
C ASP A 68 8.09 -12.33 -2.96
N ASP A 69 7.62 -13.57 -3.10
CA ASP A 69 6.41 -13.89 -3.86
C ASP A 69 5.17 -13.23 -3.22
N LEU A 70 5.01 -13.32 -1.90
CA LEU A 70 3.89 -12.67 -1.21
C LEU A 70 3.90 -11.15 -1.41
N ASP A 71 5.06 -10.51 -1.32
CA ASP A 71 5.20 -9.07 -1.57
C ASP A 71 4.81 -8.72 -3.01
N ALA A 72 5.28 -9.51 -3.98
CA ALA A 72 5.06 -9.27 -5.40
C ALA A 72 3.60 -9.49 -5.83
N PHE A 73 2.94 -10.54 -5.33
CA PHE A 73 1.63 -10.97 -5.81
C PHE A 73 0.46 -10.50 -4.93
N VAL A 74 0.69 -10.21 -3.64
CA VAL A 74 -0.38 -9.80 -2.72
C VAL A 74 -0.19 -8.36 -2.25
N VAL A 75 0.96 -8.04 -1.64
CA VAL A 75 1.15 -6.75 -0.96
C VAL A 75 1.16 -5.59 -1.96
N ARG A 76 2.06 -5.61 -2.95
CA ARG A 76 2.17 -4.52 -3.94
C ARG A 76 0.90 -4.36 -4.77
N PRO A 77 0.24 -5.43 -5.25
CA PRO A 77 -1.03 -5.30 -5.98
C PRO A 77 -2.14 -4.71 -5.10
N ALA A 78 -2.25 -5.12 -3.83
CA ALA A 78 -3.23 -4.54 -2.89
C ALA A 78 -2.97 -3.05 -2.62
N ASP A 79 -1.72 -2.64 -2.47
CA ASP A 79 -1.36 -1.24 -2.31
C ASP A 79 -1.74 -0.40 -3.53
N ARG A 80 -1.49 -0.92 -4.74
CA ARG A 80 -1.90 -0.25 -5.98
C ARG A 80 -3.42 -0.12 -6.08
N PHE A 81 -4.16 -1.19 -5.75
CA PHE A 81 -5.61 -1.18 -5.71
C PHE A 81 -6.12 -0.09 -4.75
N HIS A 82 -5.56 -0.04 -3.53
CA HIS A 82 -5.89 0.98 -2.54
C HIS A 82 -5.63 2.42 -3.02
N MET A 83 -4.51 2.64 -3.72
CA MET A 83 -4.19 3.95 -4.31
C MET A 83 -5.21 4.37 -5.38
N ILE A 84 -5.68 3.44 -6.20
CA ILE A 84 -6.70 3.69 -7.22
C ILE A 84 -8.03 4.04 -6.53
N THR A 85 -8.46 3.26 -5.54
CA THR A 85 -9.68 3.53 -4.76
C THR A 85 -9.65 4.92 -4.13
N LYS A 86 -8.54 5.32 -3.49
CA LYS A 86 -8.37 6.69 -2.96
C LYS A 86 -8.50 7.78 -4.03
N THR A 87 -8.06 7.50 -5.25
CA THR A 87 -8.14 8.45 -6.36
C THR A 87 -9.57 8.57 -6.88
N ILE A 88 -10.29 7.44 -6.96
CA ILE A 88 -11.72 7.38 -7.27
C ILE A 88 -12.51 8.18 -6.23
N ASP A 89 -12.31 7.94 -4.94
CA ASP A 89 -13.00 8.65 -3.86
C ASP A 89 -12.85 10.16 -3.98
N LYS A 90 -11.61 10.64 -4.15
CA LYS A 90 -11.34 12.07 -4.35
C LYS A 90 -12.03 12.64 -5.58
N THR A 91 -12.16 11.83 -6.63
CA THR A 91 -12.80 12.24 -7.88
C THR A 91 -14.31 12.29 -7.75
N ILE A 92 -14.91 11.35 -7.00
CA ILE A 92 -16.33 11.38 -6.63
C ILE A 92 -16.63 12.66 -5.84
N THR A 93 -15.84 12.99 -4.81
CA THR A 93 -16.01 14.24 -4.06
C THR A 93 -15.90 15.48 -4.95
N LYS A 94 -14.96 15.49 -5.91
CA LYS A 94 -14.86 16.59 -6.90
C LYS A 94 -16.13 16.69 -7.74
N ARG A 95 -16.65 15.57 -8.24
CA ARG A 95 -17.89 15.53 -9.02
C ARG A 95 -19.08 16.04 -8.22
N GLU A 96 -19.17 15.69 -6.93
CA GLU A 96 -20.23 16.18 -6.03
C GLU A 96 -20.16 17.69 -5.85
N HIS A 97 -18.97 18.25 -5.64
CA HIS A 97 -18.81 19.71 -5.59
C HIS A 97 -19.23 20.38 -6.90
N LYS A 98 -18.88 19.78 -8.05
CA LYS A 98 -19.30 20.31 -9.36
C LYS A 98 -20.79 20.19 -9.61
N LEU A 99 -21.45 19.16 -9.08
CA LEU A 99 -22.91 19.06 -9.13
C LEU A 99 -23.58 20.20 -8.35
N ILE A 100 -23.08 20.52 -7.15
CA ILE A 100 -23.60 21.64 -6.35
C ILE A 100 -23.43 22.97 -7.10
N ASP A 101 -22.26 23.21 -7.70
CA ASP A 101 -22.01 24.42 -8.51
C ASP A 101 -22.94 24.48 -9.73
N PHE A 102 -23.12 23.36 -10.44
CA PHE A 102 -24.05 23.24 -11.56
C PHE A 102 -25.48 23.61 -11.15
N ASP A 103 -25.99 23.02 -10.06
CA ASP A 103 -27.33 23.30 -9.56
C ASP A 103 -27.49 24.76 -9.15
N ARG A 104 -26.50 25.33 -8.47
CA ARG A 104 -26.49 26.76 -8.09
C ARG A 104 -26.60 27.67 -9.30
N HIS A 105 -25.74 27.46 -10.31
CA HIS A 105 -25.72 28.30 -11.52
C HIS A 105 -26.96 28.08 -12.39
N ARG A 106 -27.46 26.85 -12.47
CA ARG A 106 -28.71 26.51 -13.17
C ARG A 106 -29.90 27.28 -12.59
N ILE A 107 -30.07 27.25 -11.27
CA ILE A 107 -31.17 27.97 -10.59
C ILE A 107 -31.04 29.48 -10.83
N ALA A 108 -29.82 30.03 -10.74
CA ALA A 108 -29.58 31.44 -10.99
C ALA A 108 -29.93 31.84 -12.42
N TYR A 109 -29.50 31.07 -13.42
CA TYR A 109 -29.80 31.34 -14.83
C TYR A 109 -31.31 31.24 -15.12
N MET A 110 -31.97 30.16 -14.67
CA MET A 110 -33.41 29.93 -14.87
C MET A 110 -34.28 31.06 -14.33
N LYS A 111 -33.86 31.71 -13.24
CA LYS A 111 -34.58 32.86 -12.66
C LYS A 111 -34.65 34.04 -13.63
N TYR A 112 -33.54 34.36 -14.30
CA TYR A 112 -33.47 35.51 -15.22
C TYR A 112 -34.00 35.16 -16.62
N SER A 113 -33.85 33.90 -17.06
CA SER A 113 -34.39 33.46 -18.35
C SER A 113 -35.92 33.39 -18.38
N ALA A 114 -36.57 33.33 -17.21
CA ALA A 114 -38.03 33.30 -17.08
C ALA A 114 -38.69 34.69 -17.18
N ILE A 115 -37.91 35.78 -17.27
CA ILE A 115 -38.43 37.14 -17.38
C ILE A 115 -38.87 37.37 -18.83
N ALA A 116 -40.17 37.65 -19.04
CA ALA A 116 -40.75 37.80 -20.38
C ALA A 116 -40.25 39.04 -21.14
N GLU A 117 -40.05 40.15 -20.43
CA GLU A 117 -39.55 41.42 -20.98
C GLU A 117 -38.37 41.91 -20.12
N PRO A 118 -37.15 41.40 -20.34
CA PRO A 118 -36.00 41.79 -19.54
C PRO A 118 -35.54 43.20 -19.90
N SER A 119 -35.18 43.98 -18.88
CA SER A 119 -34.47 45.24 -19.07
C SER A 119 -33.06 45.01 -19.65
N PRO A 120 -32.40 46.02 -20.26
CA PRO A 120 -31.03 45.87 -20.76
C PRO A 120 -30.00 45.43 -19.70
N SER A 121 -30.26 45.76 -18.43
CA SER A 121 -29.44 45.31 -17.30
C SER A 121 -29.62 43.81 -17.02
N GLU A 122 -30.87 43.33 -17.07
CA GLU A 122 -31.21 41.92 -16.87
C GLU A 122 -30.70 41.06 -18.03
N GLU A 123 -30.78 41.52 -19.28
CA GLU A 123 -30.17 40.84 -20.43
C GLU A 123 -28.67 40.64 -20.22
N LYS A 124 -27.94 41.71 -19.85
CA LYS A 124 -26.51 41.63 -19.57
C LYS A 124 -26.19 40.65 -18.45
N ASN A 125 -27.02 40.59 -17.41
CA ASN A 125 -26.85 39.62 -16.32
C ASN A 125 -27.18 38.19 -16.76
N MET A 126 -28.20 38.01 -17.57
CA MET A 126 -28.57 36.73 -18.16
C MET A 126 -27.40 36.16 -18.98
N PHE A 127 -26.75 36.95 -19.84
CA PHE A 127 -25.58 36.50 -20.59
C PHE A 127 -24.43 36.05 -19.69
N LYS A 128 -24.15 36.78 -18.60
CA LYS A 128 -23.12 36.38 -17.63
C LYS A 128 -23.47 35.08 -16.93
N LEU A 129 -24.72 34.93 -16.49
CA LEU A 129 -25.19 33.73 -15.80
C LEU A 129 -25.22 32.52 -16.73
N GLN A 130 -25.55 32.72 -18.01
CA GLN A 130 -25.46 31.69 -19.05
C GLN A 130 -24.03 31.17 -19.17
N THR A 131 -23.02 32.04 -19.31
CA THR A 131 -21.62 31.61 -19.36
C THR A 131 -21.21 30.84 -18.11
N GLN A 132 -21.63 31.27 -16.92
CA GLN A 132 -21.33 30.57 -15.68
C GLN A 132 -21.98 29.19 -15.62
N PHE A 133 -23.24 29.09 -16.06
CA PHE A 133 -23.97 27.84 -16.14
C PHE A 133 -23.31 26.87 -17.13
N ASP A 134 -22.98 27.33 -18.34
CA ASP A 134 -22.34 26.51 -19.37
C ASP A 134 -20.99 25.97 -18.91
N ASN A 135 -20.18 26.80 -18.25
CA ASN A 135 -18.90 26.36 -17.69
C ASN A 135 -19.10 25.32 -16.56
N ALA A 136 -20.06 25.55 -15.66
CA ALA A 136 -20.35 24.61 -14.59
C ALA A 136 -20.91 23.27 -15.12
N ALA A 137 -21.73 23.32 -16.18
CA ALA A 137 -22.23 22.15 -16.88
C ALA A 137 -21.10 21.34 -17.52
N ALA A 138 -20.19 22.00 -18.25
CA ALA A 138 -19.04 21.34 -18.86
C ALA A 138 -18.13 20.68 -17.80
N ASP A 139 -17.83 21.38 -16.70
CA ASP A 139 -17.03 20.84 -15.60
C ASP A 139 -17.69 19.61 -14.96
N TYR A 140 -18.99 19.69 -14.66
CA TYR A 140 -19.73 18.57 -14.08
C TYR A 140 -19.78 17.37 -15.02
N ASP A 141 -20.11 17.60 -16.30
CA ASP A 141 -20.21 16.54 -17.31
C ASP A 141 -18.86 15.86 -17.53
N TYR A 142 -17.75 16.62 -17.51
CA TYR A 142 -16.40 16.06 -17.58
C TYR A 142 -16.16 15.02 -16.47
N PHE A 143 -16.36 15.40 -15.20
CA PHE A 143 -16.12 14.47 -14.09
C PHE A 143 -17.13 13.32 -14.07
N ASN A 144 -18.39 13.60 -14.42
CA ASN A 144 -19.45 12.60 -14.40
C ASN A 144 -19.25 11.52 -15.47
N ASN A 145 -18.86 11.90 -16.68
CA ASN A 145 -18.60 10.95 -17.76
C ASN A 145 -17.29 10.19 -17.52
N MET A 146 -16.23 10.88 -17.09
CA MET A 146 -14.98 10.23 -16.70
C MET A 146 -15.21 9.17 -15.59
N LEU A 147 -15.99 9.49 -14.55
CA LEU A 147 -16.30 8.52 -13.50
C LEU A 147 -17.11 7.33 -14.01
N LYS A 148 -18.07 7.55 -14.93
CA LYS A 148 -18.85 6.44 -15.51
C LYS A 148 -17.94 5.46 -16.25
N ASP A 149 -16.99 5.97 -17.01
CA ASP A 149 -16.08 5.13 -17.80
C ASP A 149 -15.06 4.42 -16.90
N GLU A 150 -14.42 5.16 -15.99
CA GLU A 150 -13.35 4.63 -15.13
C GLU A 150 -13.89 3.69 -14.05
N LEU A 151 -15.07 3.93 -13.46
CA LEU A 151 -15.64 3.04 -12.46
C LEU A 151 -16.02 1.67 -13.03
N VAL A 152 -16.57 1.64 -14.25
CA VAL A 152 -16.89 0.37 -14.92
C VAL A 152 -15.61 -0.42 -15.13
N ARG A 153 -14.58 0.22 -15.72
CA ARG A 153 -13.26 -0.42 -15.92
C ARG A 153 -12.62 -0.88 -14.60
N PHE A 154 -12.73 -0.09 -13.54
CA PHE A 154 -12.20 -0.46 -12.23
C PHE A 154 -12.90 -1.70 -11.65
N LEU A 155 -14.22 -1.78 -11.77
CA LEU A 155 -14.98 -2.93 -11.28
C LEU A 155 -14.65 -4.20 -12.08
N ASP A 156 -14.48 -4.10 -13.39
CA ASP A 156 -14.05 -5.24 -14.21
C ASP A 156 -12.67 -5.77 -13.76
N LEU A 157 -11.69 -4.88 -13.60
CA LEU A 157 -10.35 -5.24 -13.13
C LEU A 157 -10.32 -5.73 -11.68
N SER A 158 -11.26 -5.28 -10.84
CA SER A 158 -11.36 -5.73 -9.45
C SER A 158 -11.77 -7.20 -9.33
N GLN A 159 -12.48 -7.74 -10.32
CA GLN A 159 -12.81 -9.16 -10.36
C GLN A 159 -11.58 -10.01 -10.65
N GLU A 160 -10.74 -9.57 -11.59
CA GLU A 160 -9.47 -10.23 -11.94
C GLU A 160 -8.45 -10.19 -10.79
N PHE A 161 -8.56 -9.24 -9.86
CA PHE A 161 -7.68 -9.14 -8.69
C PHE A 161 -7.89 -10.26 -7.66
N ILE A 162 -9.08 -10.86 -7.60
CA ILE A 162 -9.41 -11.84 -6.55
C ILE A 162 -8.72 -13.19 -6.81
N GLU A 163 -8.63 -13.62 -8.07
CA GLU A 163 -8.08 -14.94 -8.43
C GLU A 163 -6.61 -15.18 -8.01
N PRO A 164 -5.66 -14.24 -8.23
CA PRO A 164 -4.27 -14.44 -7.82
C PRO A 164 -4.08 -14.54 -6.30
N VAL A 165 -4.91 -13.85 -5.52
CA VAL A 165 -4.87 -13.88 -4.06
C VAL A 165 -5.34 -15.25 -3.55
N ASP A 166 -6.43 -15.76 -4.11
CA ASP A 166 -6.95 -17.10 -3.75
C ASP A 166 -5.96 -18.20 -4.13
N PHE A 167 -5.33 -18.11 -5.32
CA PHE A 167 -4.29 -19.06 -5.73
C PHE A 167 -3.10 -19.07 -4.77
N MET A 168 -2.60 -17.91 -4.36
CA MET A 168 -1.50 -17.86 -3.39
C MET A 168 -1.91 -18.33 -2.00
N ALA A 169 -3.15 -18.06 -1.57
CA ALA A 169 -3.67 -18.57 -0.32
C ALA A 169 -3.76 -20.11 -0.31
N ASP A 170 -4.01 -20.74 -1.46
CA ASP A 170 -3.96 -22.20 -1.60
C ASP A 170 -2.54 -22.74 -1.75
N TYR A 171 -1.62 -22.03 -2.42
CA TYR A 171 -0.21 -22.42 -2.52
C TYR A 171 0.51 -22.43 -1.16
N MET A 172 0.09 -21.57 -0.23
CA MET A 172 0.68 -21.47 1.11
C MET A 172 0.11 -22.46 2.14
N LYS A 173 -0.86 -23.33 1.78
CA LYS A 173 -1.44 -24.36 2.66
C LYS A 173 -0.70 -25.69 2.56
#